data_AF-A0A916VA71-F1
#
_entry.id   AF-A0A916VA71-F1
#
_cell.length_a   1.000
_cell.length_b   1.000
_cell.length_c   1.000
_cell.angle_alpha   90.00
_cell.angle_beta   90.00
_cell.angle_gamma   90.00
#
_symmetry.space_group_name_H-M   'P 1'
#
loop_
_entity.id
_entity.type
_entity.pdbx_description
1 polymer ?
#
loop_
_entity_poly.entity_id
_entity_poly.type
_entity_poly.pdbx_seq_one_letter_code
_entity_poly.pdbx_strand_id
1 'polypeptide(L)' 'MLQIDRQYLPTSDELPDSDDTPVDNEDQNFVPNLLLFLLEYIWKSHDD' A
#
# COMPACT_ATOMS: atom_id res chain seq x y z
N MET A 1 -17.22 -4.48 9.33
CA MET A 1 -15.92 -5.15 9.57
C MET A 1 -16.21 -6.63 9.70
N LEU A 2 -15.71 -7.48 8.79
CA LEU A 2 -16.06 -8.90 8.76
C LEU A 2 -15.37 -9.63 9.93
N GLN A 3 -16.15 -10.42 10.67
CA GLN A 3 -15.66 -11.23 11.79
C GLN A 3 -14.94 -12.45 11.21
N ILE A 4 -13.61 -12.45 11.26
CA ILE A 4 -12.78 -13.54 10.73
C ILE A 4 -12.80 -14.70 11.74
N ASP A 5 -13.45 -15.81 11.36
CA ASP A 5 -13.33 -17.05 12.10
C ASP A 5 -11.96 -17.68 11.83
N ARG A 6 -11.11 -17.72 12.86
CA ARG A 6 -9.71 -18.15 12.73
C ARG A 6 -9.56 -19.67 12.56
N GLN A 7 -10.64 -20.46 12.67
CA GLN A 7 -10.63 -21.89 12.36
C GLN A 7 -10.75 -22.20 10.86
N TYR A 8 -11.24 -21.25 10.07
CA TYR A 8 -11.42 -21.37 8.62
C TYR A 8 -10.78 -20.18 7.92
N LEU A 9 -9.44 -20.13 7.94
CA LEU A 9 -8.73 -19.15 7.11
C LEU A 9 -8.86 -19.56 5.64
N PRO A 10 -9.20 -18.62 4.74
CA PRO A 10 -9.28 -18.90 3.32
C PRO A 10 -7.93 -19.37 2.79
N THR A 11 -7.96 -20.35 1.90
CA THR A 11 -6.81 -20.75 1.08
C THR A 11 -6.46 -19.66 0.08
N SER A 12 -5.26 -19.72 -0.52
CA SER A 12 -4.81 -18.70 -1.48
C SER A 12 -5.80 -18.49 -2.63
N ASP A 13 -6.47 -19.56 -3.08
CA ASP A 13 -7.45 -19.54 -4.17
C ASP A 13 -8.83 -19.02 -3.73
N GLU A 14 -9.08 -18.94 -2.42
CA GLU A 14 -10.33 -18.41 -1.83
C GLU A 14 -10.19 -16.96 -1.36
N LEU A 15 -8.96 -16.45 -1.32
CA LEU A 15 -8.73 -15.03 -1.15
C LEU A 15 -9.30 -14.33 -2.38
N PRO A 16 -9.94 -13.16 -2.22
CA PRO A 16 -10.22 -12.32 -3.37
C PRO A 16 -8.90 -12.10 -4.08
N ASP A 17 -8.83 -12.47 -5.37
CA ASP A 17 -7.70 -12.11 -6.20
C ASP A 17 -7.47 -10.61 -6.03
N SER A 18 -6.19 -10.23 -5.92
CA SER A 18 -5.81 -8.83 -6.01
C SER A 18 -6.47 -8.31 -7.28
N ASP A 19 -7.43 -7.38 -7.13
CA ASP A 19 -8.21 -6.82 -8.23
C ASP A 19 -7.29 -6.66 -9.44
N ASP A 20 -7.46 -7.52 -10.46
CA ASP A 20 -6.56 -7.63 -11.63
C ASP A 20 -6.53 -6.32 -12.45
N THR A 21 -7.28 -5.32 -11.99
CA THR A 21 -7.16 -3.93 -12.39
C THR A 21 -5.74 -3.44 -12.08
N PRO A 22 -4.91 -3.18 -13.10
CA PRO A 22 -3.59 -2.61 -12.88
C PRO A 22 -3.76 -1.30 -12.09
N VAL A 23 -2.91 -1.08 -11.07
CA VAL A 23 -2.95 0.17 -10.30
C VAL A 23 -2.90 1.34 -11.29
N ASP A 24 -3.78 2.33 -11.11
CA ASP A 24 -3.84 3.51 -11.97
C ASP A 24 -2.47 4.21 -12.03
N ASN A 25 -2.03 4.62 -13.21
CA ASN A 25 -0.72 5.23 -13.39
C ASN A 25 -0.58 6.55 -12.63
N GLU A 26 -1.67 7.26 -12.35
CA GLU A 26 -1.68 8.45 -11.50
C GLU A 26 -1.32 8.08 -10.06
N ASP A 27 -1.96 7.05 -9.49
CA ASP A 27 -1.69 6.58 -8.13
C ASP A 27 -0.28 5.99 -8.00
N GLN A 28 0.15 5.19 -8.99
CA GLN A 28 1.51 4.66 -9.05
C GLN A 28 2.57 5.76 -9.08
N ASN A 29 2.29 6.91 -9.68
CA ASN A 29 3.21 8.05 -9.69
C ASN A 29 3.06 8.90 -8.42
N PHE A 30 1.85 9.07 -7.91
CA PHE A 30 1.58 9.97 -6.78
C PHE A 30 2.20 9.45 -5.48
N VAL A 31 1.95 8.18 -5.14
CA VAL A 31 2.40 7.58 -3.88
C VAL A 31 3.92 7.65 -3.70
N PRO A 32 4.76 7.18 -4.64
CA PRO A 32 6.22 7.24 -4.45
C PRO A 32 6.75 8.68 -4.44
N ASN A 33 6.20 9.59 -5.25
CA ASN A 33 6.64 10.99 -5.25
C ASN A 33 6.27 11.71 -3.95
N LEU A 34 5.10 11.43 -3.38
CA LEU A 34 4.71 11.96 -2.08
C LEU A 34 5.63 11.45 -0.97
N LEU A 35 5.96 10.15 -0.98
CA LEU A 35 6.89 9.56 -0.01
C LEU A 35 8.29 10.18 -0.12
N LEU A 36 8.79 10.38 -1.34
CA LEU A 36 10.06 11.06 -1.58
C LEU A 36 10.05 12.50 -1.06
N PHE A 37 8.98 13.26 -1.35
CA PHE A 37 8.83 14.62 -0.84
C PHE A 37 8.83 14.67 0.69
N LEU A 38 8.09 13.76 1.35
CA LEU A 38 8.06 13.68 2.81
C LEU A 38 9.44 13.33 3.38
N LEU A 39 10.15 12.42 2.73
CA LEU A 39 11.50 12.04 3.11
C LEU A 39 12.45 13.23 3.04
N GLU A 40 12.47 13.94 1.92
CA GLU A 40 13.27 15.16 1.75
C GLU A 40 12.87 16.24 2.77
N TYR A 41 11.57 16.41 3.02
CA TYR A 41 11.05 17.39 3.96
C TYR A 41 11.51 17.11 5.40
N ILE A 42 11.44 15.86 5.83
CA ILE A 42 11.86 15.44 7.18
C ILE A 42 13.39 15.50 7.30
N TRP A 43 14.14 15.16 6.25
CA TRP A 43 15.60 15.18 6.29
C TRP A 43 16.21 16.58 6.18
N LYS A 44 15.48 17.58 5.68
CA LYS A 44 15.94 18.98 5.60
C LYS A 44 16.31 19.61 6.94
N SER A 45 15.79 19.09 8.06
CA SER A 45 16.10 19.58 9.40
C SER A 45 17.32 18.92 10.03
N HIS A 46 17.96 17.98 9.33
CA HIS A 46 19.21 17.37 9.77
C HIS A 46 20.37 18.22 9.24
N ASP A 47 20.67 19.33 9.94
CA ASP A 47 22.01 19.92 9.89
C ASP A 47 22.98 18.89 10.51
N ASP A 48 24.02 18.49 9.77
CA ASP A 48 25.13 17.67 10.31
C ASP A 48 25.84 18.36 11.50
#